data_AF-A0A1B9AKN9-F1
#
_entry.id   AF-A0A1B9AKN9-F1
#
_cell.length_a   1.000
_cell.length_b   1.000
_cell.length_c   1.000
_cell.angle_alpha   90.00
_cell.angle_beta   90.00
_cell.angle_gamma   90.00
#
_symmetry.space_group_name_H-M   'P 1'
#
loop_
_entity.id
_entity.type
_entity.pdbx_description
1 polymer ?
#
loop_
_entity_poly.entity_id
_entity_poly.type
_entity_poly.pdbx_seq_one_letter_code
_entity_poly.pdbx_strand_id
1 'polypeptide(L)'
;MKKTFSAKFGRTTEDLELGLEEKLIYIHYKKGNHEKSACILKSEDKPLDEYLYPFLEENNVSDTLKSSINDYLKNVKDLKNQQWSEFSIFLMKALSLHMVFAFTIAIAVFLGYQGGSKLDEFLGIYPLFTVIGLIGGISLGGFTTYSMAIKYFKPAASKVEKRKQKKDAADAIPPKEWPEVDVSLDEVRQAIRKFADGLAKGIYRTILVNDDNSIDFLQLAHILGGIPKKKFYMSKETYDLFEECDKAIAVEMDKVQRAVDLYVKEKREYPMLKFDPSKRVNYYQLLQGHYLKELPEIQFYITDVDGLVSHIRPSQTKRG
;
A
#
# COMPACT_ATOMS: atom_id res chain seq x y z
N MET A 1 12.36 -3.86 -12.57
CA MET A 1 11.88 -5.11 -11.91
C MET A 1 13.01 -6.13 -11.92
N LYS A 2 13.35 -6.74 -10.78
CA LYS A 2 14.39 -7.79 -10.70
C LYS A 2 13.74 -9.13 -10.37
N LYS A 3 14.11 -10.20 -11.08
CA LYS A 3 13.60 -11.55 -10.83
C LYS A 3 14.72 -12.57 -11.00
N THR A 4 14.83 -13.49 -10.04
CA THR A 4 15.80 -14.59 -10.06
C THR A 4 15.09 -15.89 -10.43
N PHE A 5 15.72 -16.65 -11.32
CA PHE A 5 15.30 -17.98 -11.77
C PHE A 5 16.36 -18.98 -11.33
N SER A 6 15.94 -20.09 -10.73
CA SER A 6 16.87 -21.13 -10.24
C SER A 6 16.40 -22.49 -10.70
N ALA A 7 17.31 -23.29 -11.26
CA ALA A 7 17.10 -24.69 -11.62
C ALA A 7 18.15 -25.58 -10.93
N LYS A 8 17.70 -26.72 -10.39
CA LYS A 8 18.58 -27.70 -9.73
C LYS A 8 18.80 -28.91 -10.63
N PHE A 9 20.06 -29.20 -10.96
CA PHE A 9 20.45 -30.38 -11.73
C PHE A 9 21.40 -31.24 -10.89
N GLY A 10 20.83 -32.14 -10.08
CA GLY A 10 21.62 -33.02 -9.21
C GLY A 10 22.45 -32.24 -8.19
N ARG A 11 23.77 -32.19 -8.35
CA ARG A 11 24.71 -31.48 -7.45
C ARG A 11 25.03 -30.03 -7.87
N THR A 12 24.54 -29.57 -9.03
CA THR A 12 24.78 -28.21 -9.53
C THR A 12 23.49 -27.39 -9.54
N THR A 13 23.58 -26.16 -9.07
CA THR A 13 22.53 -25.13 -9.18
C THR A 13 22.86 -24.20 -10.34
N GLU A 14 21.84 -23.88 -11.13
CA GLU A 14 21.87 -22.92 -12.21
C GLU A 14 20.93 -21.76 -11.84
N ASP A 15 21.49 -20.58 -11.63
CA ASP A 15 20.79 -19.37 -11.21
C ASP A 15 20.92 -18.28 -12.29
N LEU A 16 19.84 -17.59 -12.59
CA LEU A 16 19.81 -16.46 -13.51
C LEU A 16 18.97 -15.33 -12.93
N GLU A 17 19.59 -14.18 -12.70
CA GLU A 17 18.92 -12.94 -12.30
C GLU A 17 18.68 -12.05 -13.51
N LEU A 18 17.44 -11.60 -13.67
CA LEU A 18 17.01 -10.72 -14.75
C LEU A 18 16.47 -9.41 -14.15
N GLY A 19 17.15 -8.31 -14.44
CA GLY A 19 16.73 -6.95 -14.13
C GLY A 19 16.20 -6.25 -15.38
N LEU A 20 14.91 -5.92 -15.41
CA LEU A 20 14.31 -5.11 -16.46
C LEU A 20 14.17 -3.66 -16.01
N GLU A 21 14.92 -2.76 -16.65
CA GLU A 21 14.84 -1.30 -16.49
C GLU A 21 14.30 -0.65 -17.78
N GLU A 22 14.08 0.67 -17.80
CA GLU A 22 13.45 1.34 -18.96
C GLU A 22 14.27 1.21 -20.24
N LYS A 23 15.59 1.43 -20.15
CA LYS A 23 16.51 1.41 -21.30
C LYS A 23 17.54 0.29 -21.26
N LEU A 24 17.55 -0.50 -20.19
CA LEU A 24 18.59 -1.50 -19.91
C LEU A 24 17.97 -2.82 -19.45
N ILE A 25 18.65 -3.91 -19.81
CA ILE A 25 18.41 -5.25 -19.31
C ILE A 25 19.68 -5.71 -18.61
N TYR A 26 19.59 -5.92 -17.31
CA TYR A 26 20.64 -6.54 -16.52
C TYR A 26 20.42 -8.04 -16.47
N ILE A 27 21.45 -8.82 -16.75
CA ILE A 27 21.40 -10.29 -16.66
C ILE A 27 22.62 -10.73 -15.87
N HIS A 28 22.40 -11.57 -14.87
CA HIS A 28 23.44 -12.22 -14.10
C HIS A 28 23.19 -13.72 -14.13
N TYR A 29 24.16 -14.52 -14.56
CA TYR A 29 24.03 -15.96 -14.69
C TYR A 29 25.13 -16.67 -13.93
N LYS A 30 24.76 -17.74 -13.21
CA LYS A 30 25.67 -18.54 -12.39
C LYS A 30 25.34 -20.02 -12.50
N LYS A 31 26.33 -20.84 -12.78
CA LYS A 31 26.22 -22.30 -12.85
C LYS A 31 27.47 -22.96 -12.27
N GLY A 32 27.36 -23.46 -11.04
CA GLY A 32 28.52 -23.97 -10.29
C GLY A 32 29.61 -22.90 -10.13
N ASN A 33 30.77 -23.11 -10.74
CA ASN A 33 31.91 -22.17 -10.73
C ASN A 33 31.91 -21.17 -11.89
N HIS A 34 30.98 -21.31 -12.84
CA HIS A 34 30.86 -20.39 -13.98
C HIS A 34 29.89 -19.26 -13.65
N GLU A 35 30.33 -18.02 -13.81
CA GLU A 35 29.54 -16.82 -13.53
C GLU A 35 29.76 -15.79 -14.64
N LYS A 36 28.67 -15.22 -15.16
CA LYS A 36 28.72 -14.20 -16.22
C LYS A 36 27.61 -13.17 -16.02
N SER A 37 27.95 -11.89 -16.22
CA SER A 37 26.99 -10.79 -16.17
C SER A 37 27.01 -9.99 -17.46
N ALA A 38 25.86 -9.48 -17.89
CA ALA A 38 25.75 -8.58 -19.03
C ALA A 38 24.72 -7.48 -18.78
N CYS A 39 24.99 -6.30 -19.33
CA CYS A 39 24.04 -5.21 -19.45
C CYS A 39 23.73 -4.99 -20.92
N ILE A 40 22.48 -5.20 -21.32
CA ILE A 40 22.03 -5.05 -22.72
C ILE A 40 21.19 -3.78 -22.83
N LEU A 41 21.56 -2.91 -23.76
CA LEU A 41 20.80 -1.70 -24.09
C LEU A 41 19.56 -2.07 -24.92
N LYS A 42 18.40 -1.58 -24.49
CA LYS A 42 17.14 -1.73 -25.21
C LYS A 42 17.06 -0.70 -26.33
N SER A 43 16.81 -1.16 -27.56
CA SER A 43 16.36 -0.34 -28.68
C SER A 43 14.84 -0.50 -28.80
N GLU A 44 14.13 0.51 -29.35
CA GLU A 44 12.66 0.52 -29.35
C GLU A 44 12.03 -0.53 -30.28
N ASP A 45 12.81 -1.11 -31.20
CA ASP A 45 12.27 -1.88 -32.34
C ASP A 45 12.32 -3.41 -32.19
N LYS A 46 12.86 -3.95 -31.09
CA LYS A 46 12.99 -5.41 -30.91
C LYS A 46 12.26 -5.93 -29.67
N PRO A 47 11.67 -7.14 -29.72
CA PRO A 47 11.02 -7.73 -28.57
C PRO A 47 12.06 -8.19 -27.52
N LEU A 48 11.64 -8.22 -26.25
CA LEU A 48 12.54 -8.45 -25.10
C LEU A 48 13.27 -9.81 -25.13
N ASP A 49 12.65 -10.83 -25.72
CA ASP A 49 13.19 -12.16 -25.93
C ASP A 49 14.35 -12.16 -26.93
N GLU A 50 14.31 -11.35 -27.98
CA GLU A 50 15.42 -11.22 -28.95
C GLU A 50 16.70 -10.65 -28.32
N TYR A 51 16.59 -9.80 -27.29
CA TYR A 51 17.76 -9.30 -26.56
C TYR A 51 18.41 -10.36 -25.69
N LEU A 52 17.60 -11.27 -25.15
CA LEU A 52 18.04 -12.27 -24.19
C LEU A 52 18.58 -13.52 -24.88
N TYR A 53 18.02 -13.88 -26.04
CA TYR A 53 18.36 -15.11 -26.75
C TYR A 53 19.88 -15.29 -27.01
N PRO A 54 20.63 -14.30 -27.51
CA PRO A 54 22.07 -14.44 -27.75
C PRO A 54 22.85 -14.75 -26.47
N PHE A 55 22.48 -14.12 -25.35
CA PHE A 55 23.13 -14.35 -24.05
C PHE A 55 22.80 -15.73 -23.48
N LEU A 56 21.55 -16.19 -23.62
CA LEU A 56 21.13 -17.52 -23.14
C LEU A 56 21.78 -18.65 -23.94
N GLU A 57 21.96 -18.48 -25.26
CA GLU A 57 22.67 -19.42 -26.12
C GLU A 57 24.17 -19.46 -25.80
N GLU A 58 24.83 -18.30 -25.72
CA GLU A 58 26.27 -18.22 -25.45
C GLU A 58 26.67 -18.88 -24.11
N ASN A 59 25.78 -18.85 -23.12
CA ASN A 59 26.01 -19.41 -21.79
C ASN A 59 25.48 -20.84 -21.59
N ASN A 60 24.97 -21.49 -22.66
CA ASN A 60 24.39 -22.83 -22.62
C ASN A 60 23.39 -23.01 -21.46
N VAL A 61 22.49 -22.03 -21.31
CA VAL A 61 21.44 -22.04 -20.28
C VAL A 61 20.47 -23.18 -20.54
N SER A 62 20.03 -23.88 -19.50
CA SER A 62 19.12 -25.03 -19.68
C SER A 62 17.76 -24.63 -20.29
N ASP A 63 17.15 -25.55 -21.04
CA ASP A 63 15.85 -25.34 -21.68
C ASP A 63 14.73 -25.07 -20.66
N THR A 64 14.84 -25.66 -19.47
CA THR A 64 13.89 -25.42 -18.36
C THR A 64 13.92 -23.97 -17.88
N LEU A 65 15.11 -23.37 -17.81
CA LEU A 65 15.30 -21.99 -17.41
C LEU A 65 14.88 -21.05 -18.55
N LYS A 66 15.23 -21.39 -19.81
CA LYS A 66 14.79 -20.66 -21.01
C LYS A 66 13.26 -20.56 -21.09
N SER A 67 12.54 -21.66 -20.85
CA SER A 67 11.06 -21.66 -20.82
C SER A 67 10.52 -20.76 -19.71
N SER A 68 11.07 -20.86 -18.50
CA SER A 68 10.64 -20.06 -17.34
C SER A 68 10.85 -18.56 -17.55
N ILE A 69 11.94 -18.19 -18.24
CA ILE A 69 12.24 -16.81 -18.63
C ILE A 69 11.24 -16.34 -19.69
N ASN A 70 10.96 -17.14 -20.71
CA ASN A 70 10.01 -16.79 -21.77
C ASN A 70 8.59 -16.56 -21.21
N ASP A 71 8.14 -17.44 -20.32
CA ASP A 71 6.84 -17.30 -19.66
C ASP A 71 6.78 -16.03 -18.82
N TYR A 72 7.86 -15.67 -18.13
CA TYR A 72 7.93 -14.40 -17.41
C TYR A 72 7.87 -13.18 -18.34
N LEU A 73 8.59 -13.20 -19.46
CA LEU A 73 8.59 -12.09 -20.43
C LEU A 73 7.21 -11.86 -21.04
N LYS A 74 6.48 -12.94 -21.37
CA LYS A 74 5.10 -12.87 -21.84
C LYS A 74 4.18 -12.23 -20.79
N ASN A 75 4.25 -12.72 -19.55
CA ASN A 75 3.45 -12.18 -18.45
C ASN A 75 3.71 -10.68 -18.19
N VAL A 76 4.97 -10.24 -18.28
CA VAL A 76 5.32 -8.81 -18.12
C VAL A 76 4.72 -7.95 -19.24
N LYS A 77 4.70 -8.46 -20.49
CA LYS A 77 4.09 -7.77 -21.63
C LYS A 77 2.58 -7.62 -21.45
N ASP A 78 1.92 -8.69 -21.01
CA ASP A 78 0.48 -8.70 -20.75
C ASP A 78 0.11 -7.75 -19.61
N LEU A 79 0.91 -7.70 -18.54
CA LEU A 79 0.72 -6.76 -17.43
C LEU A 79 0.78 -5.29 -17.88
N LYS A 80 1.74 -4.96 -18.75
CA LYS A 80 1.89 -3.61 -19.30
C LYS A 80 0.67 -3.24 -20.16
N ASN A 81 0.23 -4.15 -21.03
CA ASN A 81 -0.96 -3.93 -21.86
C ASN A 81 -2.23 -3.74 -21.01
N GLN A 82 -2.37 -4.54 -19.95
CA GLN A 82 -3.48 -4.40 -19.00
C GLN A 82 -3.47 -3.03 -18.33
N GLN A 83 -2.32 -2.57 -17.81
CA GLN A 83 -2.20 -1.23 -17.21
C GLN A 83 -2.56 -0.09 -18.18
N TRP A 84 -2.13 -0.18 -19.44
CA TRP A 84 -2.49 0.83 -20.46
C TRP A 84 -3.97 0.84 -20.80
N SER A 85 -4.60 -0.34 -20.87
CA SER A 85 -6.04 -0.44 -21.09
C SER A 85 -6.83 0.12 -19.90
N GLU A 86 -6.42 -0.17 -18.66
CA GLU A 86 -7.02 0.38 -17.44
C GLU A 86 -6.88 1.91 -17.38
N PHE A 87 -5.70 2.44 -17.73
CA PHE A 87 -5.46 3.87 -17.81
C PHE A 87 -6.34 4.54 -18.89
N SER A 88 -6.46 3.94 -20.07
CA SER A 88 -7.30 4.47 -21.15
C SER A 88 -8.79 4.47 -20.77
N ILE A 89 -9.25 3.39 -20.11
CA ILE A 89 -10.60 3.30 -19.55
C ILE A 89 -10.83 4.37 -18.48
N PHE A 90 -9.84 4.63 -17.62
CA PHE A 90 -9.88 5.70 -16.64
C PHE A 90 -9.99 7.08 -17.32
N LEU A 91 -9.21 7.33 -18.36
CA LEU A 91 -9.18 8.61 -19.07
C LEU A 91 -10.50 8.87 -19.82
N MET A 92 -11.06 7.87 -20.49
CA MET A 92 -12.40 7.94 -21.09
C MET A 92 -13.49 8.21 -20.04
N LYS A 93 -13.38 7.58 -18.87
CA LYS A 93 -14.29 7.79 -17.74
C LYS A 93 -14.20 9.21 -17.16
N ALA A 94 -13.00 9.75 -17.01
CA ALA A 94 -12.79 11.12 -16.52
C ALA A 94 -13.31 12.15 -17.53
N LEU A 95 -13.04 11.95 -18.82
CA LEU A 95 -13.47 12.86 -19.88
C LEU A 95 -15.00 12.88 -20.03
N SER A 96 -15.65 11.71 -20.00
CA SER A 96 -17.12 11.64 -20.02
C SER A 96 -17.76 12.29 -18.79
N LEU A 97 -17.14 12.17 -17.61
CA LEU A 97 -17.60 12.80 -16.38
C LEU A 97 -17.57 14.34 -16.47
N HIS A 98 -16.47 14.92 -16.97
CA HIS A 98 -16.37 16.38 -17.16
C HIS A 98 -17.42 16.92 -18.13
N MET A 99 -17.73 16.18 -19.20
CA MET A 99 -18.80 16.53 -20.14
C MET A 99 -20.17 16.54 -19.48
N VAL A 100 -20.47 15.54 -18.65
CA VAL A 100 -21.74 15.46 -17.90
C VAL A 100 -21.87 16.64 -16.93
N PHE A 101 -20.78 17.01 -16.25
CA PHE A 101 -20.76 18.16 -15.33
C PHE A 101 -21.06 19.47 -16.06
N ALA A 102 -20.37 19.73 -17.19
CA ALA A 102 -20.60 20.92 -18.00
C ALA A 102 -22.04 21.01 -18.50
N PHE A 103 -22.59 19.89 -18.99
CA PHE A 103 -23.96 19.83 -19.49
C PHE A 103 -25.01 20.09 -18.39
N THR A 104 -24.79 19.53 -17.20
CA THR A 104 -25.69 19.69 -16.04
C THR A 104 -25.74 21.16 -15.58
N ILE A 105 -24.58 21.82 -15.51
CA ILE A 105 -24.51 23.24 -15.15
C ILE A 105 -25.18 24.10 -16.23
N ALA A 106 -24.92 23.82 -17.51
CA ALA A 106 -25.52 24.57 -18.62
C ALA A 106 -27.06 24.50 -18.61
N ILE A 107 -27.64 23.32 -18.37
CA ILE A 107 -29.10 23.15 -18.26
C ILE A 107 -29.65 23.92 -17.05
N ALA A 108 -29.01 23.79 -15.88
CA ALA A 108 -29.47 24.46 -14.66
C ALA A 108 -29.48 25.99 -14.82
N VAL A 109 -28.42 26.53 -15.45
CA VAL A 109 -28.31 27.96 -15.77
C VAL A 109 -29.37 28.39 -16.77
N PHE A 110 -29.60 27.62 -17.83
CA PHE A 110 -30.61 27.91 -18.84
C PHE A 110 -32.03 27.93 -18.27
N LEU A 111 -32.38 26.93 -17.46
CA LEU A 111 -33.68 26.86 -16.78
C LEU A 111 -33.86 28.01 -15.77
N GLY A 112 -32.80 28.35 -15.04
CA GLY A 112 -32.80 29.50 -14.11
C GLY A 112 -33.05 30.82 -14.84
N TYR A 113 -32.35 31.04 -15.97
CA TYR A 113 -32.56 32.21 -16.83
C TYR A 113 -33.99 32.27 -17.39
N GLN A 114 -34.46 31.18 -17.99
CA GLN A 114 -35.79 31.13 -18.62
C GLN A 114 -36.93 31.29 -17.60
N GLY A 115 -36.78 30.73 -16.40
CA GLY A 115 -37.73 30.92 -15.30
C GLY A 115 -37.73 32.34 -14.78
N GLY A 116 -36.53 32.91 -14.57
CA GLY A 116 -36.36 34.29 -14.10
C GLY A 116 -36.93 35.31 -15.08
N SER A 117 -36.69 35.15 -16.39
CA SER A 117 -37.17 36.09 -17.40
C SER A 117 -38.70 36.11 -17.50
N LYS A 118 -39.35 34.94 -17.39
CA LYS A 118 -40.82 34.83 -17.39
C LYS A 118 -41.44 35.48 -16.15
N LEU A 119 -40.78 35.36 -15.00
CA LEU A 119 -41.24 35.98 -13.76
C LEU A 119 -41.06 37.50 -13.78
N ASP A 120 -39.95 37.99 -14.34
CA ASP A 120 -39.74 39.41 -14.56
C ASP A 120 -40.80 40.02 -15.48
N GLU A 121 -41.16 39.33 -16.57
CA GLU A 121 -42.22 39.76 -17.49
C GLU A 121 -43.60 39.77 -16.81
N PHE A 122 -43.88 38.77 -15.98
CA PHE A 122 -45.16 38.66 -15.27
C PHE A 122 -45.34 39.71 -14.16
N LEU A 123 -44.27 40.04 -13.44
CA LEU A 123 -44.31 40.97 -12.29
C LEU A 123 -43.92 42.41 -12.65
N GLY A 124 -43.36 42.64 -13.84
CA GLY A 124 -42.92 43.95 -14.30
C GLY A 124 -41.65 44.48 -13.61
N ILE A 125 -40.86 43.60 -12.96
CA ILE A 125 -39.68 43.97 -12.14
C ILE A 125 -38.39 43.50 -12.82
N TYR A 126 -38.16 43.94 -14.05
CA TYR A 126 -36.95 43.57 -14.79
C TYR A 126 -35.70 44.32 -14.26
N PRO A 127 -34.54 43.67 -14.04
CA PRO A 127 -34.19 42.26 -14.28
C PRO A 127 -34.00 41.43 -12.99
N LEU A 128 -34.81 41.67 -11.95
CA LEU A 128 -34.54 41.13 -10.61
C LEU A 128 -34.61 39.59 -10.57
N PHE A 129 -35.69 39.01 -11.06
CA PHE A 129 -35.90 37.55 -11.03
C PHE A 129 -35.00 36.83 -12.03
N THR A 130 -34.60 37.46 -13.13
CA THR A 130 -33.58 36.92 -14.05
C THR A 130 -32.22 36.75 -13.36
N VAL A 131 -31.77 37.75 -12.60
CA VAL A 131 -30.51 37.68 -11.84
C VAL A 131 -30.60 36.62 -10.74
N ILE A 132 -31.72 36.57 -10.00
CA ILE A 132 -31.94 35.54 -8.97
C ILE A 132 -31.96 34.14 -9.60
N GLY A 133 -32.63 33.97 -10.73
CA GLY A 133 -32.71 32.71 -11.46
C GLY A 133 -31.35 32.21 -11.95
N LEU A 134 -30.49 33.12 -12.44
CA LEU A 134 -29.11 32.81 -12.83
C LEU A 134 -28.26 32.33 -11.65
N ILE A 135 -28.29 33.07 -10.53
CA ILE A 135 -27.54 32.71 -9.32
C ILE A 135 -28.04 31.37 -8.76
N GLY A 136 -29.36 31.15 -8.76
CA GLY A 136 -29.98 29.89 -8.37
C GLY A 136 -29.57 28.73 -9.27
N GLY A 137 -29.55 28.93 -10.59
CA GLY A 137 -29.12 27.94 -11.57
C GLY A 137 -27.66 27.52 -11.41
N ILE A 138 -26.75 28.47 -11.21
CA ILE A 138 -25.33 28.18 -10.93
C ILE A 138 -25.17 27.41 -9.62
N SER A 139 -25.86 27.85 -8.56
CA SER A 139 -25.77 27.22 -7.23
C SER A 139 -26.27 25.77 -7.26
N LEU A 140 -27.41 25.52 -7.92
CA LEU A 140 -28.02 24.21 -8.02
C LEU A 140 -27.24 23.29 -8.98
N GLY A 141 -26.75 23.82 -10.10
CA GLY A 141 -25.86 23.12 -11.03
C GLY A 141 -24.52 22.73 -10.38
N GLY A 142 -23.93 23.64 -9.61
CA GLY A 142 -22.71 23.39 -8.84
C GLY A 142 -22.91 22.34 -7.74
N PHE A 143 -23.99 22.45 -6.97
CA PHE A 143 -24.32 21.48 -5.92
C PHE A 143 -24.56 20.06 -6.46
N THR A 144 -25.34 19.94 -7.54
CA THR A 144 -25.61 18.64 -8.17
C THR A 144 -24.33 18.01 -8.70
N THR A 145 -23.50 18.79 -9.38
CA THR A 145 -22.18 18.37 -9.89
C THR A 145 -21.25 17.92 -8.75
N TYR A 146 -21.19 18.69 -7.67
CA TYR A 146 -20.42 18.36 -6.46
C TYR A 146 -20.89 17.04 -5.83
N SER A 147 -22.21 16.81 -5.74
CA SER A 147 -22.78 15.57 -5.20
C SER A 147 -22.45 14.34 -6.06
N MET A 148 -22.41 14.50 -7.39
CA MET A 148 -22.00 13.44 -8.32
C MET A 148 -20.51 13.17 -8.20
N ALA A 149 -19.68 14.21 -8.10
CA ALA A 149 -18.24 14.08 -7.89
C ALA A 149 -17.93 13.30 -6.60
N ILE A 150 -18.60 13.62 -5.47
CA ILE A 150 -18.42 12.85 -4.22
C ILE A 150 -18.76 11.38 -4.41
N LYS A 151 -19.83 11.04 -5.14
CA LYS A 151 -20.20 9.64 -5.40
C LYS A 151 -19.21 8.93 -6.32
N TYR A 152 -18.61 9.66 -7.25
CA TYR A 152 -17.67 9.11 -8.23
C TYR A 152 -16.26 8.94 -7.68
N PHE A 153 -15.80 9.91 -6.88
CA PHE A 153 -14.48 9.92 -6.24
C PHE A 153 -14.47 9.28 -4.85
N LYS A 154 -15.63 8.93 -4.27
CA LYS A 154 -15.66 8.04 -3.10
C LYS A 154 -14.93 6.74 -3.49
N PRO A 155 -13.80 6.42 -2.84
CA PRO A 155 -13.00 5.28 -3.24
C PRO A 155 -13.84 4.01 -3.19
N ALA A 156 -13.63 3.14 -4.16
CA ALA A 156 -14.22 1.81 -4.21
C ALA A 156 -13.93 0.96 -2.96
N ALA A 157 -13.12 1.45 -2.00
CA ALA A 157 -13.00 0.93 -0.65
C ALA A 157 -14.36 0.63 0.00
N SER A 158 -15.38 1.50 -0.13
CA SER A 158 -16.70 1.25 0.49
C SER A 158 -17.53 0.18 -0.23
N LYS A 159 -17.21 -0.17 -1.47
CA LYS A 159 -17.84 -1.27 -2.23
C LYS A 159 -17.03 -2.56 -2.14
N VAL A 160 -15.71 -2.47 -1.96
CA VAL A 160 -14.81 -3.58 -1.66
C VAL A 160 -15.04 -4.06 -0.23
N GLU A 161 -15.25 -3.18 0.76
CA GLU A 161 -15.68 -3.55 2.12
C GLU A 161 -17.04 -4.25 2.11
N LYS A 162 -18.03 -3.74 1.36
CA LYS A 162 -19.35 -4.39 1.24
C LYS A 162 -19.32 -5.71 0.46
N ARG A 163 -18.38 -5.90 -0.49
CA ARG A 163 -18.19 -7.17 -1.20
C ARG A 163 -17.31 -8.16 -0.43
N LYS A 164 -16.33 -7.70 0.36
CA LYS A 164 -15.61 -8.51 1.35
C LYS A 164 -16.57 -9.01 2.41
N GLN A 165 -17.33 -8.13 3.07
CA GLN A 165 -18.35 -8.53 4.05
C GLN A 165 -19.36 -9.55 3.51
N LYS A 166 -19.77 -9.44 2.23
CA LYS A 166 -20.74 -10.39 1.65
C LYS A 166 -20.13 -11.72 1.19
N LYS A 167 -18.81 -11.77 0.96
CA LYS A 167 -18.09 -13.00 0.60
C LYS A 167 -17.56 -13.71 1.87
N ASP A 168 -17.10 -12.94 2.85
CA ASP A 168 -16.71 -13.41 4.17
C ASP A 168 -17.93 -13.98 4.94
N ALA A 169 -19.15 -13.48 4.69
CA ALA A 169 -20.38 -14.05 5.24
C ALA A 169 -20.88 -15.32 4.51
N ALA A 170 -20.40 -15.61 3.30
CA ALA A 170 -20.81 -16.78 2.53
C ALA A 170 -19.87 -17.98 2.71
N ASP A 171 -18.60 -17.73 3.05
CA ASP A 171 -17.59 -18.75 3.39
C ASP A 171 -17.29 -18.83 4.90
N ALA A 172 -18.01 -18.07 5.75
CA ALA A 172 -17.94 -18.22 7.20
C ALA A 172 -18.52 -19.57 7.63
N ILE A 173 -17.62 -20.51 7.90
CA ILE A 173 -17.85 -21.62 8.82
C ILE A 173 -18.55 -21.02 10.06
N PRO A 174 -19.69 -21.59 10.53
CA PRO A 174 -20.38 -21.07 11.71
C PRO A 174 -19.36 -20.87 12.83
N PRO A 175 -19.39 -19.74 13.56
CA PRO A 175 -18.35 -19.40 14.52
C PRO A 175 -18.22 -20.56 15.49
N LYS A 176 -17.08 -21.25 15.40
CA LYS A 176 -16.68 -22.20 16.42
C LYS A 176 -16.58 -21.37 17.69
N GLU A 177 -17.56 -21.54 18.59
CA GLU A 177 -17.60 -20.80 19.85
C GLU A 177 -16.34 -21.17 20.64
N TRP A 178 -15.37 -20.27 20.64
CA TRP A 178 -14.15 -20.41 21.41
C TRP A 178 -14.42 -19.88 22.82
N PRO A 179 -14.00 -20.59 23.87
CA PRO A 179 -14.17 -20.12 25.23
C PRO A 179 -13.30 -18.86 25.46
N GLU A 180 -13.77 -17.99 26.33
CA GLU A 180 -12.96 -16.86 26.79
C GLU A 180 -11.87 -17.32 27.76
N VAL A 181 -10.61 -17.02 27.44
CA VAL A 181 -9.44 -17.39 28.22
C VAL A 181 -8.74 -16.15 28.78
N ASP A 182 -8.14 -16.26 29.97
CA ASP A 182 -7.22 -15.24 30.46
C ASP A 182 -5.80 -15.63 30.01
N VAL A 183 -5.15 -14.72 29.30
CA VAL A 183 -3.80 -14.93 28.76
C VAL A 183 -2.94 -13.71 29.05
N SER A 184 -1.65 -13.95 29.22
CA SER A 184 -0.63 -12.92 29.38
C SER A 184 -0.09 -12.43 28.04
N LEU A 185 0.54 -11.25 28.05
CA LEU A 185 1.20 -10.69 26.86
C LEU A 185 2.30 -11.62 26.32
N ASP A 186 2.99 -12.36 27.19
CA ASP A 186 4.00 -13.35 26.81
C ASP A 186 3.39 -14.55 26.06
N GLU A 187 2.24 -15.04 26.50
CA GLU A 187 1.52 -16.13 25.82
C GLU A 187 0.99 -15.67 24.46
N VAL A 188 0.46 -14.44 24.38
CA VAL A 188 0.08 -13.84 23.10
C VAL A 188 1.28 -13.74 22.16
N ARG A 189 2.45 -13.31 22.66
CA ARG A 189 3.69 -13.26 21.88
C ARG A 189 4.10 -14.63 21.36
N GLN A 190 3.99 -15.68 22.18
CA GLN A 190 4.28 -17.05 21.77
C GLN A 190 3.30 -17.55 20.73
N ALA A 191 2.00 -17.26 20.87
CA ALA A 191 0.98 -17.65 19.92
C ALA A 191 1.18 -17.00 18.54
N ILE A 192 1.52 -15.71 18.51
CA ILE A 192 1.83 -14.99 17.27
C ILE A 192 3.07 -15.56 16.59
N ARG A 193 4.11 -15.91 17.35
CA ARG A 193 5.31 -16.56 16.80
C ARG A 193 4.98 -17.92 16.18
N LYS A 194 4.27 -18.78 16.90
CA LYS A 194 3.81 -20.09 16.40
C LYS A 194 2.95 -19.95 15.14
N PHE A 195 2.06 -18.96 15.11
CA PHE A 195 1.25 -18.66 13.93
C PHE A 195 2.13 -18.25 12.74
N ALA A 196 3.09 -17.35 12.97
CA ALA A 196 4.00 -16.87 11.94
C ALA A 196 4.86 -17.99 11.33
N ASP A 197 5.28 -18.96 12.13
CA ASP A 197 6.04 -20.13 11.68
C ASP A 197 5.24 -21.03 10.71
N GLY A 198 3.91 -21.00 10.81
CA GLY A 198 3.00 -21.73 9.93
C GLY A 198 2.63 -21.00 8.62
N LEU A 199 3.05 -19.74 8.46
CA LEU A 199 2.70 -18.94 7.28
C LEU A 199 3.50 -19.35 6.04
N ALA A 200 2.82 -19.36 4.89
CA ALA A 200 3.49 -19.58 3.61
C ALA A 200 4.50 -18.46 3.31
N LYS A 201 5.58 -18.81 2.60
CA LYS A 201 6.66 -17.88 2.26
C LYS A 201 6.10 -16.67 1.50
N GLY A 202 6.30 -15.47 2.08
CA GLY A 202 5.82 -14.20 1.51
C GLY A 202 4.57 -13.62 2.17
N ILE A 203 3.96 -14.33 3.13
CA ILE A 203 2.87 -13.80 3.96
C ILE A 203 3.47 -13.22 5.25
N TYR A 204 3.12 -11.97 5.57
CA TYR A 204 3.60 -11.28 6.76
C TYR A 204 2.64 -11.45 7.93
N ARG A 205 3.17 -11.47 9.16
CA ARG A 205 2.39 -11.51 10.41
C ARG A 205 1.46 -10.31 10.62
N THR A 206 1.57 -9.27 9.80
CA THR A 206 0.64 -8.12 9.80
C THR A 206 -0.80 -8.52 9.50
N ILE A 207 -1.06 -9.71 8.92
CA ILE A 207 -2.42 -10.22 8.71
C ILE A 207 -3.20 -10.46 10.01
N LEU A 208 -2.49 -10.55 11.14
CA LEU A 208 -3.10 -10.69 12.47
C LEU A 208 -3.52 -9.33 13.06
N VAL A 209 -3.20 -8.22 12.42
CA VAL A 209 -3.35 -6.88 13.00
C VAL A 209 -4.37 -6.08 12.19
N ASN A 210 -5.45 -5.68 12.86
CA ASN A 210 -6.49 -4.81 12.31
C ASN A 210 -5.97 -3.38 12.11
N ASP A 211 -6.74 -2.53 11.41
CA ASP A 211 -6.33 -1.15 11.11
C ASP A 211 -6.23 -0.24 12.34
N ASP A 212 -6.85 -0.60 13.45
CA ASP A 212 -6.75 0.09 14.74
C ASP A 212 -5.65 -0.49 15.66
N ASN A 213 -4.73 -1.28 15.08
CA ASN A 213 -3.68 -2.04 15.76
C ASN A 213 -4.17 -3.15 16.69
N SER A 214 -5.48 -3.44 16.76
CA SER A 214 -5.98 -4.59 17.53
C SER A 214 -5.61 -5.91 16.88
N ILE A 215 -5.38 -6.94 17.70
CA ILE A 215 -5.03 -8.27 17.23
C ILE A 215 -6.30 -9.08 16.92
N ASP A 216 -6.36 -9.70 15.75
CA ASP A 216 -7.41 -10.63 15.36
C ASP A 216 -7.19 -12.00 16.01
N PHE A 217 -7.78 -12.18 17.19
CA PHE A 217 -7.68 -13.41 17.95
C PHE A 217 -8.46 -14.60 17.36
N LEU A 218 -9.34 -14.40 16.37
CA LEU A 218 -10.00 -15.53 15.69
C LEU A 218 -8.98 -16.42 14.99
N GLN A 219 -7.94 -15.80 14.41
CA GLN A 219 -6.83 -16.51 13.77
C GLN A 219 -5.91 -17.19 14.78
N LEU A 220 -5.84 -16.72 16.03
CA LEU A 220 -4.99 -17.28 17.09
C LEU A 220 -5.71 -18.23 18.03
N ALA A 221 -7.05 -18.29 18.01
CA ALA A 221 -7.85 -19.03 18.97
C ALA A 221 -7.51 -20.53 19.02
N HIS A 222 -7.14 -21.13 17.89
CA HIS A 222 -6.72 -22.52 17.82
C HIS A 222 -5.37 -22.80 18.50
N ILE A 223 -4.51 -21.78 18.66
CA ILE A 223 -3.20 -21.87 19.33
C ILE A 223 -3.36 -21.55 20.82
N LEU A 224 -4.18 -20.55 21.15
CA LEU A 224 -4.44 -20.12 22.53
C LEU A 224 -5.48 -21.00 23.25
N GLY A 225 -6.22 -21.82 22.52
CA GLY A 225 -7.32 -22.62 23.06
C GLY A 225 -8.59 -21.82 23.38
N GLY A 226 -8.64 -20.54 22.99
CA GLY A 226 -9.73 -19.63 23.30
C GLY A 226 -9.47 -18.20 22.79
N ILE A 227 -10.43 -17.31 23.02
CA ILE A 227 -10.28 -15.87 22.75
C ILE A 227 -9.91 -15.15 24.05
N PRO A 228 -8.86 -14.31 24.06
CA PRO A 228 -8.50 -13.54 25.25
C PRO A 228 -9.62 -12.61 25.72
N LYS A 229 -9.86 -12.60 27.04
CA LYS A 229 -10.75 -11.61 27.68
C LYS A 229 -10.22 -10.19 27.58
N LYS A 230 -8.89 -10.06 27.67
CA LYS A 230 -8.18 -8.78 27.57
C LYS A 230 -7.87 -8.48 26.11
N LYS A 231 -7.92 -7.20 25.77
CA LYS A 231 -7.51 -6.71 24.46
C LYS A 231 -6.01 -6.48 24.43
N PHE A 232 -5.42 -6.81 23.29
CA PHE A 232 -4.02 -6.59 23.02
C PHE A 232 -3.86 -5.91 21.67
N TYR A 233 -2.80 -5.13 21.57
CA TYR A 233 -2.47 -4.31 20.42
C TYR A 233 -1.08 -4.67 19.91
N MET A 234 -0.89 -4.53 18.60
CA MET A 234 0.38 -4.82 17.95
C MET A 234 0.70 -3.75 16.91
N SER A 235 1.94 -3.27 16.92
CA SER A 235 2.44 -2.38 15.87
C SER A 235 2.61 -3.15 14.55
N LYS A 236 2.09 -2.60 13.43
CA LYS A 236 2.24 -3.24 12.11
C LYS A 236 3.66 -3.11 11.57
N GLU A 237 4.37 -2.05 11.98
CA GLU A 237 5.70 -1.74 11.47
C GLU A 237 6.81 -2.42 12.30
N THR A 238 6.68 -2.45 13.64
CA THR A 238 7.73 -2.96 14.55
C THR A 238 7.42 -4.33 15.16
N TYR A 239 6.16 -4.79 15.08
CA TYR A 239 5.67 -6.02 15.70
C TYR A 239 5.70 -6.07 17.24
N ASP A 240 5.94 -4.93 17.89
CA ASP A 240 5.83 -4.81 19.35
C ASP A 240 4.38 -4.95 19.81
N LEU A 241 4.21 -5.52 21.01
CA LEU A 241 2.93 -5.91 21.61
C LEU A 241 2.63 -5.06 22.84
N PHE A 242 1.38 -4.67 22.98
CA PHE A 242 0.89 -3.75 24.02
C PHE A 242 -0.43 -4.23 24.60
N GLU A 243 -0.68 -3.89 25.86
CA GLU A 243 -1.98 -4.05 26.50
C GLU A 243 -2.89 -2.84 26.20
N GLU A 244 -4.16 -2.90 26.60
CA GLU A 244 -5.13 -1.82 26.39
C GLU A 244 -4.65 -0.47 26.93
N CYS A 245 -3.98 -0.46 28.08
CA CYS A 245 -3.43 0.74 28.72
C CYS A 245 -2.45 1.49 27.81
N ASP A 246 -1.70 0.75 27.00
CA ASP A 246 -0.59 1.23 26.17
C ASP A 246 -0.95 1.25 24.68
N LYS A 247 -2.24 1.14 24.34
CA LYS A 247 -2.74 1.17 22.95
C LYS A 247 -2.20 2.37 22.17
N ALA A 248 -2.15 3.54 22.79
CA ALA A 248 -1.69 4.77 22.14
C ALA A 248 -0.25 4.64 21.64
N ILE A 249 0.60 3.90 22.36
CA ILE A 249 2.00 3.66 21.99
C ILE A 249 2.07 2.94 20.64
N ALA A 250 1.26 1.90 20.42
CA ALA A 250 1.27 1.14 19.17
C ALA A 250 0.93 2.03 17.95
N VAL A 251 -0.10 2.87 18.10
CA VAL A 251 -0.58 3.76 17.03
C VAL A 251 0.44 4.86 16.72
N GLU A 252 0.98 5.52 17.74
CA GLU A 252 2.00 6.55 17.54
C GLU A 252 3.29 5.97 16.98
N MET A 253 3.71 4.80 17.45
CA MET A 253 4.94 4.15 16.99
C MET A 253 4.86 3.79 15.50
N ASP A 254 3.73 3.29 15.01
CA ASP A 254 3.52 3.05 13.58
C ASP A 254 3.59 4.34 12.75
N LYS A 255 3.04 5.46 13.27
CA LYS A 255 3.15 6.76 12.61
C LYS A 255 4.61 7.21 12.52
N VAL A 256 5.34 7.10 13.62
CA VAL A 256 6.74 7.54 13.72
C VAL A 256 7.65 6.64 12.88
N GLN A 257 7.49 5.32 12.92
CA GLN A 257 8.28 4.38 12.12
C GLN A 257 8.16 4.69 10.63
N ARG A 258 6.93 4.86 10.10
CA ARG A 258 6.74 5.24 8.69
C ARG A 258 7.41 6.57 8.34
N ALA A 259 7.35 7.55 9.24
CA ALA A 259 8.02 8.83 9.03
C ALA A 259 9.55 8.69 9.00
N VAL A 260 10.11 7.86 9.89
CA VAL A 260 11.54 7.52 9.92
C VAL A 260 11.95 6.79 8.64
N ASP A 261 11.19 5.78 8.21
CA ASP A 261 11.49 5.02 6.99
C ASP A 261 11.50 5.90 5.74
N LEU A 262 10.53 6.82 5.64
CA LEU A 262 10.49 7.80 4.56
C LEU A 262 11.69 8.76 4.60
N TYR A 263 12.03 9.27 5.79
CA TYR A 263 13.19 10.13 5.98
C TYR A 263 14.49 9.41 5.57
N VAL A 264 14.69 8.17 6.03
CA VAL A 264 15.88 7.36 5.72
C VAL A 264 15.94 7.03 4.23
N LYS A 265 14.82 6.70 3.61
CA LYS A 265 14.74 6.43 2.16
C LYS A 265 15.21 7.62 1.33
N GLU A 266 14.87 8.84 1.74
CA GLU A 266 15.20 10.06 1.00
C GLU A 266 16.58 10.63 1.35
N LYS A 267 16.92 10.68 2.64
CA LYS A 267 18.14 11.33 3.15
C LYS A 267 19.31 10.37 3.37
N ARG A 268 19.05 9.06 3.39
CA ARG A 268 20.04 8.00 3.69
C ARG A 268 20.71 8.14 5.05
N GLU A 269 20.06 8.85 5.97
CA GLU A 269 20.51 9.03 7.35
C GLU A 269 19.30 8.92 8.28
N TYR A 270 19.54 8.58 9.55
CA TYR A 270 18.47 8.51 10.54
C TYR A 270 18.14 9.91 11.10
N PRO A 271 16.85 10.21 11.35
CA PRO A 271 16.42 11.47 11.94
C PRO A 271 16.76 11.50 13.44
N MET A 272 18.04 11.67 13.76
CA MET A 272 18.57 11.73 15.11
C MET A 272 19.70 12.76 15.19
N LEU A 273 19.94 13.30 16.39
CA LEU A 273 21.08 14.18 16.61
C LEU A 273 22.40 13.39 16.45
N LYS A 274 23.36 14.00 15.75
CA LYS A 274 24.71 13.44 15.63
C LYS A 274 25.28 13.24 17.04
N PHE A 275 25.71 12.01 17.33
CA PHE A 275 26.28 11.60 18.61
C PHE A 275 25.31 11.55 19.81
N ASP A 276 24.00 11.46 19.61
CA ASP A 276 23.09 11.18 20.74
C ASP A 276 23.22 9.70 21.18
N PRO A 277 23.78 9.41 22.38
CA PRO A 277 23.94 8.03 22.85
C PRO A 277 22.61 7.34 23.13
N SER A 278 21.54 8.10 23.35
CA SER A 278 20.19 7.56 23.55
C SER A 278 19.45 7.28 22.24
N LYS A 279 19.98 7.76 21.09
CA LYS A 279 19.38 7.56 19.75
C LYS A 279 17.93 8.02 19.66
N ARG A 280 17.59 9.15 20.31
CA ARG A 280 16.25 9.73 20.24
C ARG A 280 15.89 10.10 18.80
N VAL A 281 14.66 9.79 18.42
CA VAL A 281 14.07 10.30 17.17
C VAL A 281 13.91 11.81 17.29
N ASN A 282 14.46 12.53 16.33
CA ASN A 282 14.38 13.97 16.22
C ASN A 282 13.13 14.36 15.44
N TYR A 283 12.04 14.64 16.17
CA TYR A 283 10.77 14.99 15.55
C TYR A 283 10.80 16.31 14.77
N TYR A 284 11.67 17.25 15.12
CA TYR A 284 11.77 18.51 14.37
C TYR A 284 12.23 18.27 12.93
N GLN A 285 13.16 17.33 12.70
CA GLN A 285 13.57 16.94 11.35
C GLN A 285 12.41 16.29 10.58
N LEU A 286 11.60 15.46 11.25
CA LEU A 286 10.45 14.80 10.64
C LEU A 286 9.31 15.77 10.32
N LEU A 287 9.06 16.76 11.18
CA LEU A 287 8.04 17.79 10.98
C LEU A 287 8.44 18.79 9.88
N GLN A 288 9.70 19.27 9.89
CA GLN A 288 10.21 20.19 8.86
C GLN A 288 10.24 19.53 7.48
N GLY A 289 10.54 18.23 7.41
CA GLY A 289 10.49 17.45 6.19
C GLY A 289 9.09 16.99 5.78
N HIS A 290 8.04 17.36 6.52
CA HIS A 290 6.66 16.93 6.31
C HIS A 290 6.44 15.40 6.31
N TYR A 291 7.36 14.63 6.90
CA TYR A 291 7.20 13.19 7.09
C TYR A 291 6.23 12.86 8.23
N LEU A 292 6.11 13.79 9.19
CA LEU A 292 5.17 13.73 10.30
C LEU A 292 4.27 14.96 10.29
N LYS A 293 3.00 14.80 10.67
CA LYS A 293 2.00 15.88 10.66
C LYS A 293 1.92 16.63 11.99
N GLU A 294 2.12 15.91 13.07
CA GLU A 294 1.94 16.37 14.46
C GLU A 294 3.06 15.80 15.33
N LEU A 295 3.38 16.51 16.42
CA LEU A 295 4.37 16.02 17.37
C LEU A 295 3.76 14.85 18.17
N PRO A 296 4.40 13.68 18.23
CA PRO A 296 3.94 12.57 19.07
C PRO A 296 4.02 12.95 20.55
N GLU A 297 3.12 12.41 21.37
CA GLU A 297 3.17 12.61 22.82
C GLU A 297 4.31 11.79 23.46
N ILE A 298 4.65 10.66 22.83
CA ILE A 298 5.65 9.72 23.34
C ILE A 298 7.00 9.95 22.65
N GLN A 299 8.08 9.98 23.45
CA GLN A 299 9.44 9.97 22.92
C GLN A 299 9.87 8.55 22.56
N PHE A 300 10.24 8.37 21.30
CA PHE A 300 10.74 7.14 20.74
C PHE A 300 12.23 7.21 20.41
N TYR A 301 12.85 6.04 20.25
CA TYR A 301 14.28 5.85 20.08
C TYR A 301 14.54 4.91 18.90
N ILE A 302 15.59 5.17 18.14
CA ILE A 302 16.02 4.33 17.03
C ILE A 302 16.88 3.20 17.58
N THR A 303 16.50 1.97 17.26
CA THR A 303 17.20 0.75 17.66
C THR A 303 18.27 0.38 16.63
N ASP A 304 19.20 -0.48 17.03
CA ASP A 304 20.23 -1.03 16.14
C ASP A 304 19.70 -2.12 15.20
N VAL A 305 18.46 -2.58 15.41
CA VAL A 305 17.84 -3.64 14.62
C VAL A 305 17.09 -3.00 13.47
N ASP A 306 17.73 -2.96 12.30
CA ASP A 306 17.15 -2.46 11.04
C ASP A 306 16.55 -1.05 11.10
N GLY A 307 16.99 -0.22 12.06
CA GLY A 307 16.48 1.14 12.22
C GLY A 307 15.05 1.21 12.78
N LEU A 308 14.57 0.14 13.40
CA LEU A 308 13.25 0.12 14.04
C LEU A 308 13.19 1.08 15.23
N VAL A 309 12.02 1.65 15.45
CA VAL A 309 11.70 2.60 16.51
C VAL A 309 11.17 1.84 17.72
N SER A 310 11.58 2.24 18.92
CA SER A 310 11.09 1.68 20.18
C SER A 310 10.73 2.78 21.17
N HIS A 311 9.73 2.51 22.02
CA HIS A 311 9.37 3.37 23.16
C HIS A 311 10.31 3.17 24.36
N ILE A 312 11.13 2.11 24.35
CA ILE A 312 12.08 1.80 25.42
C ILE A 312 13.39 2.52 25.12
N ARG A 313 13.88 3.31 26.09
CA ARG A 313 15.20 3.94 25.97
C ARG A 313 16.26 2.84 25.90
N PRO A 314 17.15 2.84 24.88
CA PRO A 314 18.25 1.88 24.83
C PRO A 314 19.13 2.05 26.08
N SER A 315 19.24 0.97 26.87
CA SER A 315 20.17 0.95 28.00
C SER A 315 21.60 0.98 27.47
N GLN A 316 22.47 1.80 28.06
CA GLN A 316 23.90 1.74 27.80
C GLN A 316 24.47 0.44 28.38
N THR A 317 24.23 -0.70 27.73
CA THR A 317 24.86 -1.95 28.12
C THR A 317 26.31 -1.88 27.67
N LYS A 318 27.22 -1.77 28.65
CA LYS A 318 28.67 -1.83 28.45
C LYS A 318 28.99 -3.03 27.56
N ARG A 319 29.65 -2.78 26.43
CA ARG A 319 30.34 -3.84 25.68
C ARG A 319 31.38 -4.45 26.64
N GLY A 320 31.10 -5.67 27.11
CA GLY A 320 32.08 -6.53 27.77
C GLY A 320 32.92 -7.25 26.73
#